data_AF-A0A520WVY4-F1
#
_entry.id   AF-A0A520WVY4-F1
#
_cell.length_a   1.000
_cell.length_b   1.000
_cell.length_c   1.000
_cell.angle_alpha   90.00
_cell.angle_beta   90.00
_cell.angle_gamma   90.00
#
_symmetry.space_group_name_H-M   'P 1'
#
loop_
_entity.id
_entity.type
_entity.pdbx_description
1 polymer ?
#
loop_
_entity_poly.entity_id
_entity_poly.type
_entity_poly.pdbx_seq_one_letter_code
_entity_poly.pdbx_strand_id
1 'polypeptide(L)'
;MKRLALVAALPIAMTLAACDGPAEEVGEEVDDITEAQAEVIDEKAEALEAQADVAEEAGAAGDAAALESEAESLEDKADGM
;
A
#
# COMPACT_ATOMS: atom_id res chain seq x y z
N MET A 1 34.15 -12.86 40.48
CA MET A 1 33.17 -11.88 39.97
C MET A 1 33.38 -11.62 38.46
N LYS A 2 33.20 -12.64 37.59
CA LYS A 2 33.31 -12.50 36.12
C LYS A 2 32.14 -13.16 35.36
N ARG A 3 31.17 -13.74 36.10
CA ARG A 3 30.06 -14.52 35.54
C ARG A 3 28.74 -13.73 35.45
N LEU A 4 28.69 -12.53 36.05
CA LEU A 4 27.47 -11.70 36.08
C LEU A 4 27.34 -10.76 34.88
N ALA A 5 28.43 -10.48 34.15
CA ALA A 5 28.39 -9.61 32.97
C ALA A 5 27.75 -10.28 31.74
N LEU A 6 27.74 -11.63 31.67
CA LEU A 6 27.20 -12.38 30.54
C LEU A 6 25.66 -12.53 30.58
N VAL A 7 25.05 -12.40 31.76
CA VAL A 7 23.61 -12.60 31.95
C VAL A 7 22.80 -11.35 31.55
N ALA A 8 23.40 -10.15 31.63
CA ALA A 8 22.74 -8.90 31.26
C ALA A 8 22.71 -8.62 29.74
N ALA A 9 23.61 -9.24 28.97
CA ALA A 9 23.67 -9.04 27.51
C ALA A 9 22.67 -9.93 26.74
N LEU A 10 22.23 -11.04 27.34
CA LEU A 10 21.32 -12.00 26.72
C LEU A 10 19.92 -11.43 26.39
N PRO A 11 19.24 -10.68 27.29
CA PRO A 11 17.94 -10.08 26.95
C PRO A 11 18.07 -9.00 25.86
N ILE A 12 19.17 -8.25 25.83
CA ILE A 12 19.39 -7.18 24.84
C ILE A 12 19.68 -7.77 23.44
N ALA A 13 20.38 -8.90 23.37
CA ALA A 13 20.60 -9.60 22.10
C ALA A 13 19.31 -10.25 21.56
N MET A 14 18.41 -10.71 22.43
CA MET A 14 17.11 -11.28 22.04
C MET A 14 16.10 -10.22 21.58
N THR A 15 16.20 -8.97 22.06
CA THR A 15 15.33 -7.89 21.58
C THR A 15 15.70 -7.38 20.18
N LEU A 16 16.96 -7.51 19.77
CA LEU A 16 17.39 -7.11 18.42
C LEU A 16 16.97 -8.13 17.35
N ALA A 17 16.94 -9.42 17.69
CA ALA A 17 16.44 -10.46 16.78
C ALA A 17 14.90 -10.50 16.67
N ALA A 18 14.19 -9.67 17.44
CA ALA A 18 12.73 -9.59 17.42
C ALA A 18 12.19 -8.47 16.51
N CYS A 19 13.07 -7.61 15.97
CA CYS A 19 12.76 -6.53 15.01
C CYS A 19 13.56 -6.68 13.71
N ASP A 20 13.96 -7.90 13.36
CA ASP A 20 14.40 -8.24 12.00
C ASP A 20 14.23 -9.76 11.80
N GLY A 21 13.04 -10.25 12.18
CA GLY A 21 12.76 -11.68 12.32
C GLY A 21 12.01 -12.24 11.10
N PRO A 22 11.95 -13.57 10.92
CA PRO A 22 11.21 -14.19 9.80
C PRO A 22 9.74 -13.80 9.71
N ALA A 23 9.14 -13.34 10.81
CA ALA A 23 7.76 -12.85 10.83
C ALA A 23 7.62 -11.43 10.29
N GLU A 24 8.66 -10.61 10.42
CA GLU A 24 8.72 -9.24 9.91
C GLU A 24 9.01 -9.25 8.41
N GLU A 25 9.96 -10.07 7.94
CA GLU A 25 10.24 -10.23 6.50
C GLU A 25 8.99 -10.68 5.71
N VAL A 26 8.13 -11.52 6.31
CA VAL A 26 6.83 -11.90 5.73
C VAL A 26 5.81 -10.75 5.82
N GLY A 27 5.87 -9.94 6.87
CA GLY A 27 5.03 -8.74 6.99
C GLY A 27 5.37 -7.71 5.93
N GLU A 28 6.66 -7.42 5.75
CA GLU A 28 7.17 -6.53 4.70
C GLU A 28 6.78 -7.03 3.30
N GLU A 29 6.89 -8.33 3.01
CA GLU A 29 6.46 -8.87 1.71
C GLU A 29 4.93 -8.69 1.48
N VAL A 30 4.11 -8.79 2.53
CA VAL A 30 2.67 -8.53 2.43
C VAL A 30 2.38 -7.04 2.23
N ASP A 31 3.11 -6.16 2.92
CA ASP A 31 2.98 -4.72 2.78
C ASP A 31 3.37 -4.29 1.35
N ASP A 32 4.49 -4.80 0.82
CA ASP A 32 4.94 -4.57 -0.57
C ASP A 32 3.87 -5.01 -1.60
N ILE A 33 3.24 -6.18 -1.39
CA ILE A 33 2.17 -6.68 -2.26
C ILE A 33 0.92 -5.79 -2.15
N THR A 34 0.65 -5.23 -0.97
CA THR A 34 -0.50 -4.35 -0.75
C THR A 34 -0.28 -3.00 -1.40
N GLU A 35 0.91 -2.42 -1.25
CA GLU A 35 1.33 -1.17 -1.91
C GLU A 35 1.29 -1.33 -3.44
N ALA A 36 1.87 -2.40 -3.98
CA ALA A 36 1.82 -2.68 -5.41
C ALA A 36 0.38 -2.87 -5.95
N GLN A 37 -0.55 -3.39 -5.14
CA GLN A 37 -1.95 -3.47 -5.52
C GLN A 37 -2.64 -2.11 -5.50
N ALA A 38 -2.31 -1.26 -4.52
CA ALA A 38 -2.82 0.10 -4.44
C ALA A 38 -2.37 0.92 -5.66
N GLU A 39 -1.09 0.85 -6.05
CA GLU A 39 -0.57 1.53 -7.25
C GLU A 39 -1.30 1.10 -8.53
N VAL A 40 -1.59 -0.20 -8.69
CA VAL A 40 -2.35 -0.70 -9.85
C VAL A 40 -3.80 -0.21 -9.86
N ILE A 41 -4.40 0.01 -8.69
CA ILE A 41 -5.75 0.57 -8.59
C ILE A 41 -5.73 2.06 -8.92
N ASP A 42 -4.73 2.79 -8.43
CA ASP A 42 -4.53 4.22 -8.68
C ASP A 42 -4.34 4.51 -10.18
N GLU A 43 -3.45 3.77 -10.85
CA GLU A 43 -3.25 3.89 -12.31
C GLU A 43 -4.54 3.59 -13.11
N LYS A 44 -5.42 2.72 -12.59
CA LYS A 44 -6.73 2.48 -13.23
C LYS A 44 -7.68 3.65 -13.03
N ALA A 45 -7.64 4.32 -11.88
CA ALA A 45 -8.41 5.53 -11.64
C ALA A 45 -7.98 6.62 -12.62
N GLU A 46 -6.68 6.90 -12.73
CA GLU A 46 -6.13 7.86 -13.71
C GLU A 46 -6.57 7.53 -15.15
N ALA A 47 -6.56 6.24 -15.53
CA ALA A 47 -7.01 5.81 -16.84
C ALA A 47 -8.53 6.01 -17.07
N LEU A 48 -9.34 5.98 -16.02
CA LEU A 48 -10.78 6.28 -16.10
C LEU A 48 -11.03 7.78 -16.20
N GLU A 49 -10.29 8.61 -15.46
CA GLU A 49 -10.34 10.07 -15.59
C GLU A 49 -9.98 10.51 -17.01
N ALA A 50 -8.90 9.98 -17.57
CA ALA A 50 -8.52 10.27 -18.96
C ALA A 50 -9.59 9.83 -19.96
N GLN A 51 -10.34 8.75 -19.69
CA GLN A 51 -11.48 8.37 -20.51
C GLN A 51 -12.68 9.30 -20.32
N ALA A 52 -12.88 9.82 -19.11
CA ALA A 52 -13.92 10.80 -18.82
C ALA A 52 -13.69 12.10 -19.60
N ASP A 53 -12.44 12.60 -19.62
CA ASP A 53 -12.04 13.76 -20.43
C ASP A 53 -12.41 13.57 -21.91
N VAL A 54 -12.08 12.39 -22.46
CA VAL A 54 -12.41 12.04 -23.85
C VAL A 54 -13.93 11.99 -24.07
N ALA A 55 -14.69 11.44 -23.12
CA ALA A 55 -16.14 11.37 -23.19
C ALA A 55 -16.78 12.77 -23.12
N GLU A 56 -16.25 13.67 -22.27
CA GLU A 56 -16.71 15.06 -22.17
C GLU A 56 -16.45 15.82 -23.47
N GLU A 57 -15.26 15.68 -24.06
CA GLU A 57 -14.92 16.30 -25.35
C GLU A 57 -15.80 15.76 -26.49
N ALA A 58 -16.22 14.50 -26.41
CA ALA A 58 -17.20 13.90 -27.33
C ALA A 58 -18.65 14.34 -27.08
N GLY A 59 -18.92 15.15 -26.05
CA GLY A 59 -20.25 15.61 -25.67
C GLY A 59 -21.08 14.57 -24.89
N ALA A 60 -20.45 13.50 -24.40
CA ALA A 60 -21.07 12.43 -23.62
C ALA A 60 -20.93 12.69 -22.11
N ALA A 61 -21.39 13.86 -21.64
CA ALA A 61 -21.20 14.30 -20.25
C ALA A 61 -21.76 13.33 -19.19
N GLY A 62 -22.80 12.55 -19.52
CA GLY A 62 -23.33 11.53 -18.61
C GLY A 62 -22.38 10.34 -18.42
N ASP A 63 -21.67 9.95 -19.49
CA ASP A 63 -20.68 8.87 -19.43
C ASP A 63 -19.40 9.37 -18.74
N ALA A 64 -19.00 10.62 -18.99
CA ALA A 64 -17.87 11.26 -18.30
C ALA A 64 -18.08 11.27 -16.77
N ALA A 65 -19.23 11.75 -16.29
CA ALA A 65 -19.54 11.78 -14.86
C ALA A 65 -19.57 10.38 -14.22
N ALA A 66 -19.96 9.35 -14.97
CA ALA A 66 -19.92 7.97 -14.47
C ALA A 66 -18.48 7.45 -14.34
N LEU A 67 -17.63 7.77 -15.31
CA LEU A 67 -16.21 7.40 -15.31
C LEU A 67 -15.45 8.11 -14.19
N GLU A 68 -15.67 9.42 -13.99
CA GLU A 68 -15.10 10.19 -12.87
C GLU A 68 -15.53 9.60 -11.51
N SER A 69 -16.82 9.28 -11.35
CA SER A 69 -17.30 8.68 -10.10
C SER A 69 -16.72 7.29 -9.84
N GLU A 70 -16.42 6.51 -10.89
CA GLU A 70 -15.75 5.22 -10.75
C GLU A 70 -14.25 5.41 -10.42
N ALA A 71 -13.60 6.42 -10.99
CA ALA A 71 -12.22 6.80 -10.67
C ALA A 71 -12.08 7.20 -9.19
N GLU A 72 -12.91 8.13 -8.69
CA GLU A 72 -12.90 8.52 -7.26
C GLU A 72 -13.08 7.30 -6.33
N SER A 73 -13.97 6.36 -6.70
CA SER A 73 -14.18 5.15 -5.90
C SER A 73 -12.97 4.21 -5.89
N LEU A 74 -12.13 4.24 -6.93
CA LEU A 74 -10.90 3.46 -6.99
C LEU A 74 -9.78 4.15 -6.20
N GLU A 75 -9.66 5.48 -6.27
CA GLU A 75 -8.72 6.25 -5.44
C GLU A 75 -9.00 6.05 -3.95
N ASP A 76 -10.26 6.23 -3.51
CA ASP A 76 -10.68 5.99 -2.12
C ASP A 76 -10.31 4.57 -1.63
N LYS A 77 -10.32 3.61 -2.56
CA LYS A 77 -9.96 2.22 -2.26
C LYS A 77 -8.45 2.03 -2.19
N ALA A 78 -7.67 2.68 -3.04
CA ALA A 78 -6.22 2.66 -2.99
C ALA A 78 -5.70 3.33 -1.71
N ASP A 79 -6.26 4.49 -1.34
CA ASP A 79 -5.94 5.21 -0.09
C ASP A 79 -6.27 4.43 1.19
N GLY A 80 -7.21 3.49 1.10
CA GLY A 80 -7.65 2.64 2.21
C GLY A 80 -6.86 1.34 2.38
N MET A 81 -5.91 1.04 1.49
CA MET A 81 -5.05 -0.16 1.51
C MET A 81 -3.74 0.13 2.23
#